data_AF-A0A937YUL8-F1
#
_entry.id   AF-A0A937YUL8-F1
#
_cell.length_a   1.000
_cell.length_b   1.000
_cell.length_c   1.000
_cell.angle_alpha   90.00
_cell.angle_beta   90.00
_cell.angle_gamma   90.00
#
_symmetry.space_group_name_H-M   'P 1'
#
loop_
_entity.id
_entity.type
_entity.pdbx_description
1 polymer ?
#
loop_
_entity_poly.entity_id
_entity_poly.type
_entity_poly.pdbx_seq_one_letter_code
_entity_poly.pdbx_strand_id
1 'polypeptide(L)'
;MRQLSRVAALTSLLVATVACCRADEIVLGAVNVAAADNGGRVVSASSEARERGKVLREWRKENIIDGKRVEGPIVPADSYGWATETPPSQRSPHWVVMAFAQDKPRLIGGVRVDPRTNDPEIIRRWIRNFRIEVSLTTEEGPWESVGNFEVINHPTPQTFTLSTPVLARYVRFVVTTNQGSNARVSVGELEIYEALVGDDELTRIITEMERELGRLRQYALGVGTRGAGFSSDIPPYGESLLAQARGGGVVAASSEATDAGARAEGGEAAVLPQWRAANLIDGLISTPNEEPQHASFGWSSDAAPSESAPEWVVFQVAGEGPTVIDAAVVDTRTRDPWGMMRGAREIELSTSIEGQDGPWKALGRWELDAEPGPRLLRFPAAEARWVRLNVLSSHGSDRYVQLGEFGVYRVAPERDPLGGLVLEYENILTNLKRYQAGALSAVDAEPAPPTPSGP
;
A
#
# COMPACT_ATOMS: atom_id res chain seq x y z
N MET A 1 2.58 -48.35 -77.45
CA MET A 1 2.40 -48.54 -76.00
C MET A 1 3.43 -47.66 -75.29
N ARG A 2 3.09 -46.39 -75.02
CA ARG A 2 2.87 -45.80 -73.67
C ARG A 2 4.07 -46.01 -72.73
N GLN A 3 5.03 -45.08 -72.72
CA GLN A 3 5.20 -43.97 -71.74
C GLN A 3 5.35 -44.44 -70.28
N LEU A 4 6.53 -44.14 -69.69
CA LEU A 4 6.82 -43.75 -68.29
C LEU A 4 8.37 -43.74 -68.14
N SER A 5 9.07 -42.65 -68.43
CA SER A 5 9.25 -41.41 -67.65
C SER A 5 10.23 -41.53 -66.48
N ARG A 6 11.31 -40.76 -66.60
CA ARG A 6 12.28 -40.37 -65.57
C ARG A 6 11.58 -39.72 -64.36
N VAL A 7 11.94 -40.10 -63.13
CA VAL A 7 11.65 -39.40 -61.87
C VAL A 7 12.86 -39.67 -60.95
N ALA A 8 13.81 -38.76 -60.80
CA ALA A 8 13.86 -37.58 -59.92
C ALA A 8 14.45 -37.89 -58.54
N ALA A 9 15.49 -37.12 -58.22
CA ALA A 9 16.16 -37.03 -56.93
C ALA A 9 15.22 -36.50 -55.84
N LEU A 10 15.38 -36.99 -54.61
CA LEU A 10 15.32 -36.20 -53.36
C LEU A 10 15.59 -37.15 -52.18
N THR A 11 16.79 -37.10 -51.61
CA THR A 11 17.13 -37.79 -50.36
C THR A 11 17.22 -36.73 -49.26
N SER A 12 16.16 -36.68 -48.45
CA SER A 12 16.10 -36.35 -47.02
C SER A 12 16.92 -35.15 -46.50
N LEU A 13 16.29 -33.98 -46.43
CA LEU A 13 16.60 -32.94 -45.45
C LEU A 13 15.53 -32.98 -44.35
N LEU A 14 15.80 -33.71 -43.26
CA LEU A 14 14.96 -33.69 -42.06
C LEU A 14 15.38 -32.45 -41.25
N VAL A 15 14.65 -31.36 -41.40
CA VAL A 15 14.78 -30.18 -40.56
C VAL A 15 14.22 -30.55 -39.18
N ALA A 16 15.10 -30.74 -38.20
CA ALA A 16 14.73 -30.76 -36.80
C ALA A 16 14.31 -29.34 -36.38
N THR A 17 13.04 -29.01 -36.51
CA THR A 17 12.44 -27.89 -35.80
C THR A 17 12.39 -28.26 -34.32
N VAL A 18 13.46 -27.92 -33.60
CA VAL A 18 13.39 -27.77 -32.14
C VAL A 18 12.39 -26.66 -31.89
N ALA A 19 11.18 -27.02 -31.47
CA ALA A 19 10.29 -26.07 -30.84
C ALA A 19 11.03 -25.54 -29.61
N CYS A 20 11.57 -24.33 -29.69
CA CYS A 20 11.95 -23.57 -28.51
C CYS A 20 10.65 -23.32 -27.74
N CYS A 21 10.26 -24.26 -26.88
CA CYS A 21 9.37 -23.96 -25.77
C CYS A 21 10.05 -22.85 -25.00
N ARG A 22 9.54 -21.62 -25.15
CA ARG A 22 9.91 -20.54 -24.23
C ARG A 22 9.54 -21.05 -22.84
N ALA A 23 10.47 -20.98 -21.91
CA ALA A 23 10.12 -21.16 -20.50
C ALA A 23 9.10 -20.06 -20.19
N ASP A 24 7.84 -20.45 -20.00
CA ASP A 24 6.78 -19.51 -19.68
C ASP A 24 7.17 -18.75 -18.42
N GLU A 25 7.13 -17.41 -18.49
CA GLU A 25 7.45 -16.55 -17.37
C GLU A 25 6.43 -16.78 -16.26
N ILE A 26 6.88 -17.31 -15.12
CA ILE A 26 6.02 -17.55 -13.96
C ILE A 26 5.68 -16.20 -13.34
N VAL A 27 4.41 -15.80 -13.43
CA VAL A 27 3.88 -14.62 -12.74
C VAL A 27 3.33 -15.06 -11.39
N LEU A 28 3.77 -14.41 -10.32
CA LEU A 28 3.18 -14.58 -8.99
C LEU A 28 1.79 -13.93 -8.97
N GLY A 29 0.80 -14.66 -8.49
CA GLY A 29 -0.54 -14.14 -8.25
C GLY A 29 -0.54 -13.07 -7.16
N ALA A 30 -1.62 -12.28 -7.12
CA ALA A 30 -1.78 -11.18 -6.16
C ALA A 30 -2.18 -11.66 -4.75
N VAL A 31 -2.64 -12.91 -4.61
CA VAL A 31 -3.22 -13.42 -3.37
C VAL A 31 -2.16 -14.18 -2.57
N ASN A 32 -1.89 -13.73 -1.33
CA ASN A 32 -1.16 -14.51 -0.34
C ASN A 32 -2.05 -15.63 0.20
N VAL A 33 -1.93 -16.84 -0.33
CA VAL A 33 -2.77 -17.98 0.02
C VAL A 33 -2.48 -18.56 1.41
N ALA A 34 -1.37 -18.15 2.05
CA ALA A 34 -1.02 -18.55 3.41
C ALA A 34 -1.50 -17.58 4.49
N ALA A 35 -1.95 -16.37 4.14
CA ALA A 35 -2.40 -15.38 5.12
C ALA A 35 -3.52 -15.93 6.00
N ALA A 36 -3.51 -15.58 7.29
CA ALA A 36 -4.56 -15.96 8.23
C ALA A 36 -5.95 -15.48 7.76
N ASP A 37 -6.04 -14.25 7.25
CA ASP A 37 -7.29 -13.67 6.73
C ASP A 37 -7.82 -14.39 5.48
N ASN A 38 -6.95 -15.07 4.75
CA ASN A 38 -7.33 -15.92 3.62
C ASN A 38 -7.59 -17.38 4.02
N GLY A 39 -7.73 -17.66 5.33
CA GLY A 39 -7.98 -18.99 5.88
C GLY A 39 -6.74 -19.87 6.00
N GLY A 40 -5.54 -19.33 5.75
CA GLY A 40 -4.29 -20.01 6.03
C GLY A 40 -4.08 -20.19 7.54
N ARG A 41 -3.28 -21.17 7.94
CA ARG A 41 -2.91 -21.37 9.35
C ARG A 41 -1.53 -21.98 9.50
N VAL A 42 -0.88 -21.68 10.62
CA VAL A 42 0.32 -22.39 11.06
C VAL A 42 -0.08 -23.65 11.81
N VAL A 43 0.40 -24.79 11.32
CA VAL A 43 0.11 -26.10 11.88
C VAL A 43 1.09 -26.42 13.01
N SER A 44 2.39 -26.36 12.70
CA SER A 44 3.44 -26.76 13.62
C SER A 44 4.71 -25.95 13.39
N ALA A 45 5.58 -25.92 14.40
CA ALA A 45 6.90 -25.30 14.31
C ALA A 45 7.89 -26.11 15.14
N SER A 46 9.15 -26.12 14.71
CA SER A 46 10.24 -26.82 15.40
C SER A 46 10.69 -26.15 16.71
N SER A 47 10.48 -24.84 16.84
CA SER A 47 10.98 -24.02 17.94
C SER A 47 10.24 -22.68 17.97
N GLU A 48 10.12 -22.10 19.16
CA GLU A 48 9.55 -20.78 19.40
C GLU A 48 10.34 -20.12 20.53
N ALA A 49 10.55 -18.79 20.46
CA ALA A 49 11.29 -18.07 21.47
C ALA A 49 10.60 -18.15 22.83
N ARG A 50 11.38 -18.46 23.88
CA ARG A 50 10.89 -18.62 25.25
C ARG A 50 11.57 -17.67 26.21
N GLU A 51 10.83 -17.28 27.24
CA GLU A 51 11.38 -16.66 28.44
C GLU A 51 10.86 -17.42 29.66
N ARG A 52 11.78 -17.87 30.53
CA ARG A 52 11.46 -18.67 31.73
C ARG A 52 10.57 -19.89 31.39
N GLY A 53 10.87 -20.55 30.27
CA GLY A 53 10.16 -21.74 29.77
C GLY A 53 8.82 -21.48 29.08
N LYS A 54 8.31 -20.23 29.09
CA LYS A 54 7.05 -19.86 28.43
C LYS A 54 7.32 -19.26 27.07
N VAL A 55 6.52 -19.63 26.07
CA VAL A 55 6.58 -19.02 24.73
C VAL A 55 6.19 -17.55 24.84
N LEU A 56 7.04 -16.68 24.29
CA LEU A 56 6.79 -15.24 24.20
C LEU A 56 5.64 -15.01 23.22
N ARG A 57 4.60 -14.28 23.64
CA ARG A 57 3.38 -14.09 22.85
C ARG A 57 3.66 -13.38 21.52
N GLU A 58 4.60 -12.45 21.56
CA GLU A 58 4.97 -11.60 20.44
C GLU A 58 5.82 -12.35 19.39
N TRP A 59 6.33 -13.55 19.73
CA TRP A 59 7.22 -14.35 18.88
C TRP A 59 6.66 -15.74 18.55
N ARG A 60 5.34 -15.91 18.59
CA ARG A 60 4.68 -17.18 18.33
C ARG A 60 4.75 -17.55 16.87
N LYS A 61 4.67 -18.85 16.57
CA LYS A 61 4.67 -19.35 15.19
C LYS A 61 3.52 -18.77 14.35
N GLU A 62 2.35 -18.52 14.94
CA GLU A 62 1.19 -17.96 14.24
C GLU A 62 1.44 -16.55 13.70
N ASN A 63 2.34 -15.79 14.34
CA ASN A 63 2.65 -14.40 13.98
C ASN A 63 3.45 -14.28 12.67
N ILE A 64 3.88 -15.38 12.05
CA ILE A 64 4.62 -15.34 10.78
C ILE A 64 3.72 -15.14 9.54
N ILE A 65 2.39 -15.25 9.69
CA ILE A 65 1.40 -15.12 8.61
C ILE A 65 0.19 -14.28 9.05
N ASP A 66 0.34 -13.46 10.08
CA ASP A 66 -0.78 -12.73 10.70
C ASP A 66 -1.06 -11.38 10.03
N GLY A 67 -0.28 -11.02 9.01
CA GLY A 67 -0.40 -9.76 8.28
C GLY A 67 0.14 -8.54 9.03
N LYS A 68 0.61 -8.69 10.27
CA LYS A 68 1.11 -7.58 11.09
C LYS A 68 2.61 -7.44 10.89
N ARG A 69 3.06 -6.21 10.62
CA ARG A 69 4.46 -5.91 10.30
C ARG A 69 5.01 -4.86 11.24
N VAL A 70 6.31 -4.93 11.46
CA VAL A 70 7.05 -3.83 12.07
C VAL A 70 7.35 -2.80 10.98
N GLU A 71 6.92 -1.56 11.15
CA GLU A 71 7.05 -0.50 10.15
C GLU A 71 7.71 0.75 10.73
N GLY A 72 9.02 0.86 10.55
CA GLY A 72 9.80 1.95 11.13
C GLY A 72 9.64 1.98 12.66
N PRO A 73 9.09 3.06 13.25
CA PRO A 73 8.83 3.14 14.69
C PRO A 73 7.55 2.39 15.13
N ILE A 74 6.71 1.95 14.19
CA ILE A 74 5.44 1.28 14.49
C ILE A 74 5.70 -0.20 14.73
N VAL A 75 5.48 -0.64 15.97
CA VAL A 75 5.64 -2.03 16.40
C VAL A 75 4.29 -2.54 16.89
N PRO A 76 3.69 -3.58 16.25
CA PRO A 76 2.45 -4.16 16.72
C PRO A 76 2.59 -4.69 18.15
N ALA A 77 1.63 -4.38 19.03
CA ALA A 77 1.75 -4.69 20.46
C ALA A 77 1.75 -6.20 20.78
N ASP A 78 1.31 -7.04 19.84
CA ASP A 78 1.12 -8.48 20.02
C ASP A 78 1.80 -9.35 18.96
N SER A 79 2.52 -8.75 18.00
CA SER A 79 3.20 -9.50 16.92
C SER A 79 4.50 -8.83 16.50
N TYR A 80 5.61 -9.56 16.67
CA TYR A 80 6.94 -9.20 16.15
C TYR A 80 7.40 -10.16 15.04
N GLY A 81 6.49 -11.03 14.57
CA GLY A 81 6.79 -12.17 13.72
C GLY A 81 7.10 -13.44 14.51
N TRP A 82 7.87 -14.35 13.91
CA TRP A 82 8.31 -15.60 14.54
C TRP A 82 9.80 -15.58 14.88
N ALA A 83 10.15 -16.12 16.05
CA ALA A 83 11.54 -16.34 16.43
C ALA A 83 11.74 -17.70 17.11
N THR A 84 12.95 -18.23 16.99
CA THR A 84 13.34 -19.52 17.58
C THR A 84 13.93 -19.35 18.98
N GLU A 85 14.02 -20.44 19.73
CA GLU A 85 14.72 -20.49 21.03
C GLU A 85 16.24 -20.57 20.87
N THR A 86 16.70 -21.24 19.81
CA THR A 86 18.12 -21.49 19.51
C THR A 86 18.47 -21.03 18.09
N PRO A 87 19.74 -20.77 17.75
CA PRO A 87 20.10 -20.42 16.38
C PRO A 87 19.96 -21.66 15.46
N PRO A 88 19.49 -21.48 14.21
CA PRO A 88 19.42 -22.56 13.23
C PRO A 88 20.83 -22.93 12.73
N SER A 89 20.99 -24.17 12.27
CA SER A 89 22.17 -24.59 11.49
C SER A 89 21.75 -25.53 10.36
N GLN A 90 22.64 -25.75 9.38
CA GLN A 90 22.38 -26.72 8.30
C GLN A 90 22.07 -28.14 8.81
N ARG A 91 22.63 -28.54 9.96
CA ARG A 91 22.41 -29.87 10.56
C ARG A 91 21.21 -29.92 11.50
N SER A 92 20.77 -28.77 11.99
CA SER A 92 19.63 -28.62 12.90
C SER A 92 18.85 -27.37 12.49
N PRO A 93 18.17 -27.40 11.34
CA PRO A 93 17.40 -26.26 10.87
C PRO A 93 16.15 -26.08 11.72
N HIS A 94 15.63 -24.86 11.75
CA HIS A 94 14.32 -24.58 12.32
C HIS A 94 13.29 -24.44 11.22
N TRP A 95 12.05 -24.83 11.49
CA TRP A 95 10.99 -24.82 10.49
C TRP A 95 9.63 -24.44 11.07
N VAL A 96 8.75 -23.98 10.18
CA VAL A 96 7.32 -23.74 10.39
C VAL A 96 6.54 -24.43 9.26
N VAL A 97 5.49 -25.17 9.61
CA VAL A 97 4.56 -25.79 8.65
C VAL A 97 3.27 -24.99 8.62
N MET A 98 2.85 -24.61 7.42
CA MET A 98 1.59 -23.93 7.15
C MET A 98 0.70 -24.82 6.29
N ALA A 99 -0.60 -24.60 6.42
CA ALA A 99 -1.62 -25.17 5.55
C ALA A 99 -2.54 -24.07 5.03
N PHE A 100 -3.06 -24.29 3.84
CA PHE A 100 -3.99 -23.36 3.18
C PHE A 100 -5.42 -23.55 3.67
N ALA A 101 -6.28 -22.62 3.26
CA ALA A 101 -7.71 -22.65 3.56
C ALA A 101 -8.32 -24.04 3.31
N GLN A 102 -8.93 -24.59 4.37
CA GLN A 102 -9.63 -25.87 4.36
C GLN A 102 -8.76 -27.05 3.88
N ASP A 103 -7.44 -26.96 4.04
CA ASP A 103 -6.50 -27.96 3.52
C ASP A 103 -6.66 -28.23 2.02
N LYS A 104 -7.16 -27.24 1.26
CA LYS A 104 -7.32 -27.37 -0.19
C LYS A 104 -5.95 -27.10 -0.85
N PRO A 105 -5.47 -27.99 -1.75
CA PRO A 105 -4.24 -27.74 -2.48
C PRO A 105 -4.26 -26.41 -3.24
N ARG A 106 -3.10 -25.76 -3.34
CA ARG A 106 -2.84 -24.54 -4.12
C ARG A 106 -1.61 -24.72 -4.96
N LEU A 107 -1.58 -24.08 -6.11
CA LEU A 107 -0.45 -24.13 -7.03
C LEU A 107 0.50 -22.98 -6.68
N ILE A 108 1.57 -23.23 -5.94
CA ILE A 108 2.44 -22.16 -5.42
C ILE A 108 3.43 -21.73 -6.49
N GLY A 109 3.61 -20.41 -6.67
CA GLY A 109 4.61 -19.84 -7.59
C GLY A 109 5.82 -19.22 -6.90
N GLY A 110 5.70 -18.83 -5.64
CA GLY A 110 6.77 -18.15 -4.91
C GLY A 110 6.37 -17.71 -3.51
N VAL A 111 7.30 -17.07 -2.84
CA VAL A 111 7.16 -16.56 -1.48
C VAL A 111 7.70 -15.14 -1.37
N ARG A 112 7.17 -14.36 -0.43
CA ARG A 112 7.76 -13.08 0.00
C ARG A 112 8.11 -13.17 1.48
N VAL A 113 9.33 -12.79 1.82
CA VAL A 113 9.86 -12.83 3.19
C VAL A 113 10.16 -11.43 3.65
N ASP A 114 9.57 -11.01 4.76
CA ASP A 114 9.96 -9.80 5.47
C ASP A 114 10.93 -10.15 6.60
N PRO A 115 12.23 -9.82 6.48
CA PRO A 115 13.18 -10.09 7.56
C PRO A 115 13.00 -9.14 8.75
N ARG A 116 12.28 -8.03 8.59
CA ARG A 116 12.19 -6.98 9.60
C ARG A 116 11.38 -7.43 10.79
N THR A 117 11.92 -7.22 11.98
CA THR A 117 11.27 -7.51 13.26
C THR A 117 11.56 -6.40 14.26
N ASN A 118 11.07 -6.50 15.49
CA ASN A 118 11.40 -5.54 16.56
C ASN A 118 12.86 -5.66 17.05
N ASP A 119 13.56 -6.72 16.67
CA ASP A 119 14.99 -6.87 16.97
C ASP A 119 15.81 -5.95 16.04
N PRO A 120 16.71 -5.09 16.56
CA PRO A 120 17.48 -4.15 15.74
C PRO A 120 18.45 -4.89 14.82
N GLU A 121 18.72 -4.35 13.63
CA GLU A 121 19.59 -4.99 12.63
C GLU A 121 20.98 -5.37 13.19
N ILE A 122 21.52 -4.52 14.08
CA ILE A 122 22.87 -4.68 14.64
C ILE A 122 23.08 -5.99 15.41
N ILE A 123 22.01 -6.63 15.92
CA ILE A 123 22.13 -7.92 16.62
C ILE A 123 22.02 -9.14 15.69
N ARG A 124 21.81 -8.92 14.38
CA ARG A 124 21.97 -9.91 13.30
C ARG A 124 21.12 -11.18 13.44
N ARG A 125 19.92 -11.06 14.02
CA ARG A 125 19.00 -12.18 14.26
C ARG A 125 18.12 -12.51 13.06
N TRP A 126 18.01 -11.61 12.09
CA TRP A 126 17.19 -11.85 10.91
C TRP A 126 17.65 -13.09 10.14
N ILE A 127 16.70 -13.71 9.47
CA ILE A 127 16.94 -14.81 8.57
C ILE A 127 17.99 -14.49 7.49
N ARG A 128 18.76 -15.51 7.09
CA ARG A 128 19.65 -15.45 5.92
C ARG A 128 19.30 -16.54 4.91
N ASN A 129 19.61 -17.80 5.20
CA ASN A 129 19.35 -18.89 4.25
C ASN A 129 18.13 -19.70 4.65
N PHE A 130 17.27 -19.99 3.68
CA PHE A 130 16.10 -20.83 3.88
C PHE A 130 15.82 -21.71 2.67
N ARG A 131 14.93 -22.68 2.86
CA ARG A 131 14.37 -23.49 1.79
C ARG A 131 12.86 -23.63 1.97
N ILE A 132 12.19 -23.86 0.86
CA ILE A 132 10.76 -24.20 0.83
C ILE A 132 10.63 -25.67 0.53
N GLU A 133 9.85 -26.36 1.36
CA GLU A 133 9.45 -27.74 1.15
C GLU A 133 7.93 -27.83 1.13
N VAL A 134 7.38 -28.79 0.37
CA VAL A 134 5.94 -28.93 0.20
C VAL A 134 5.49 -30.37 0.42
N SER A 135 4.22 -30.54 0.79
CA SER A 135 3.54 -31.82 0.87
C SER A 135 2.11 -31.68 0.36
N LEU A 136 1.67 -32.66 -0.43
CA LEU A 136 0.27 -32.78 -0.91
C LEU A 136 -0.61 -33.62 0.01
N THR A 137 -0.01 -34.35 0.95
CA THR A 137 -0.68 -35.45 1.65
C THR A 137 -0.97 -35.10 3.09
N THR A 138 0.07 -34.92 3.92
CA THR A 138 -0.04 -34.65 5.35
C THR A 138 0.90 -33.53 5.80
N GLU A 139 0.59 -32.95 6.96
CA GLU A 139 1.42 -31.95 7.64
C GLU A 139 2.75 -32.48 8.20
N GLU A 140 2.98 -33.80 8.15
CA GLU A 140 4.24 -34.44 8.57
C GLU A 140 5.10 -34.86 7.37
N GLY A 141 4.54 -34.80 6.15
CA GLY A 141 5.20 -35.17 4.89
C GLY A 141 4.51 -36.34 4.17
N PRO A 142 5.19 -36.98 3.20
CA PRO A 142 6.57 -36.73 2.76
C PRO A 142 6.78 -35.30 2.22
N TRP A 143 7.99 -34.77 2.41
CA TRP A 143 8.37 -33.42 2.01
C TRP A 143 9.23 -33.42 0.75
N GLU A 144 8.86 -32.58 -0.21
CA GLU A 144 9.63 -32.30 -1.41
C GLU A 144 10.24 -30.90 -1.33
N SER A 145 11.56 -30.77 -1.54
CA SER A 145 12.24 -29.46 -1.55
C SER A 145 12.09 -28.79 -2.92
N VAL A 146 11.54 -27.58 -2.95
CA VAL A 146 11.19 -26.87 -4.18
C VAL A 146 12.03 -25.61 -4.43
N GLY A 147 12.82 -25.18 -3.45
CA GLY A 147 13.76 -24.07 -3.64
C GLY A 147 14.65 -23.81 -2.42
N ASN A 148 15.83 -23.24 -2.67
CA ASN A 148 16.76 -22.75 -1.64
C ASN A 148 17.08 -21.29 -1.95
N PHE A 149 17.03 -20.44 -0.94
CA PHE A 149 17.02 -18.98 -1.10
C PHE A 149 17.89 -18.30 -0.03
N GLU A 150 18.39 -17.11 -0.37
CA GLU A 150 19.14 -16.23 0.53
C GLU A 150 18.44 -14.87 0.63
N VAL A 151 18.17 -14.45 1.86
CA VAL A 151 17.64 -13.15 2.24
C VAL A 151 18.80 -12.20 2.48
N ILE A 152 18.81 -11.08 1.76
CA ILE A 152 19.75 -9.98 1.98
C ILE A 152 19.43 -9.32 3.31
N ASN A 153 20.45 -8.91 4.07
CA ASN A 153 20.26 -8.18 5.32
C ASN A 153 19.79 -6.74 5.05
N HIS A 154 18.52 -6.59 4.69
CA HIS A 154 17.88 -5.33 4.38
C HIS A 154 16.46 -5.33 4.94
N PRO A 155 16.00 -4.27 5.64
CA PRO A 155 14.72 -4.25 6.33
C PRO A 155 13.55 -4.03 5.36
N THR A 156 13.46 -4.79 4.27
CA THR A 156 12.33 -4.73 3.34
C THR A 156 11.91 -6.12 2.92
N PRO A 157 10.62 -6.35 2.61
CA PRO A 157 10.16 -7.60 2.03
C PRO A 157 10.93 -7.96 0.76
N GLN A 158 11.29 -9.24 0.63
CA GLN A 158 12.04 -9.80 -0.50
C GLN A 158 11.25 -10.93 -1.13
N THR A 159 11.09 -10.89 -2.45
CA THR A 159 10.29 -11.86 -3.21
C THR A 159 11.19 -12.90 -3.87
N PHE A 160 10.80 -14.17 -3.74
CA PHE A 160 11.50 -15.34 -4.27
C PHE A 160 10.55 -16.17 -5.10
N THR A 161 10.83 -16.31 -6.40
CA THR A 161 10.05 -17.14 -7.31
C THR A 161 10.58 -18.57 -7.33
N LEU A 162 9.66 -19.54 -7.40
CA LEU A 162 10.02 -20.92 -7.68
C LEU A 162 10.35 -21.07 -9.16
N SER A 163 11.30 -21.94 -9.50
CA SER A 163 11.63 -22.24 -10.90
C SER A 163 10.50 -22.98 -11.63
N THR A 164 9.61 -23.62 -10.88
CA THR A 164 8.45 -24.36 -11.40
C THR A 164 7.33 -24.24 -10.38
N PRO A 165 6.11 -23.85 -10.78
CA PRO A 165 4.97 -23.88 -9.88
C PRO A 165 4.71 -25.27 -9.35
N VAL A 166 4.37 -25.38 -8.07
CA VAL A 166 4.19 -26.67 -7.40
C VAL A 166 2.84 -26.74 -6.70
N LEU A 167 2.09 -27.80 -6.95
CA LEU A 167 0.85 -28.05 -6.23
C LEU A 167 1.19 -28.52 -4.81
N ALA A 168 0.64 -27.86 -3.80
CA ALA A 168 0.92 -28.15 -2.40
C ALA A 168 -0.33 -27.97 -1.54
N ARG A 169 -0.46 -28.79 -0.49
CA ARG A 169 -1.47 -28.62 0.57
C ARG A 169 -0.84 -28.02 1.83
N TYR A 170 0.39 -28.42 2.09
CA TYR A 170 1.21 -27.96 3.20
C TYR A 170 2.52 -27.41 2.68
N VAL A 171 2.99 -26.33 3.31
CA VAL A 171 4.30 -25.73 3.04
C VAL A 171 5.11 -25.71 4.31
N ARG A 172 6.33 -26.22 4.24
CA ARG A 172 7.32 -26.15 5.32
C ARG A 172 8.38 -25.14 4.94
N PHE A 173 8.39 -24.01 5.66
CA PHE A 173 9.41 -22.99 5.59
C PHE A 173 10.56 -23.37 6.52
N VAL A 174 11.73 -23.65 5.96
CA VAL A 174 12.88 -24.17 6.72
C VAL A 174 14.03 -23.17 6.71
N VAL A 175 14.33 -22.63 7.88
CA VAL A 175 15.43 -21.71 8.13
C VAL A 175 16.69 -22.46 8.50
N THR A 176 17.75 -22.23 7.74
CA THR A 176 19.03 -22.95 7.88
C THR A 176 20.14 -22.09 8.49
N THR A 177 20.07 -20.77 8.33
CA THR A 177 21.01 -19.80 8.94
C THR A 177 20.34 -18.45 9.21
N ASN A 178 20.99 -17.62 10.02
CA ASN A 178 20.66 -16.20 10.25
C ASN A 178 21.83 -15.29 9.81
N GLN A 179 21.71 -13.99 10.02
CA GLN A 179 22.74 -12.99 9.65
C GLN A 179 23.98 -12.99 10.57
N GLY A 180 24.15 -14.00 11.41
CA GLY A 180 25.35 -14.19 12.25
C GLY A 180 25.10 -14.13 13.76
N SER A 181 23.84 -14.05 14.22
CA SER A 181 23.52 -14.17 15.64
C SER A 181 23.74 -15.61 16.13
N ASN A 182 24.32 -15.76 17.32
CA ASN A 182 24.47 -17.04 18.02
C ASN A 182 23.32 -17.35 18.99
N ALA A 183 22.29 -16.49 19.06
CA ALA A 183 21.19 -16.63 20.02
C ALA A 183 19.95 -17.28 19.41
N ARG A 184 19.40 -16.70 18.33
CA ARG A 184 18.17 -17.17 17.67
C ARG A 184 18.09 -16.65 16.24
N VAL A 185 17.11 -17.14 15.48
CA VAL A 185 16.68 -16.51 14.22
C VAL A 185 15.29 -15.88 14.40
N SER A 186 15.03 -14.79 13.71
CA SER A 186 13.72 -14.15 13.62
C SER A 186 13.33 -13.82 12.19
N VAL A 187 12.03 -13.85 11.92
CA VAL A 187 11.37 -13.50 10.66
C VAL A 187 10.14 -12.68 10.99
N GLY A 188 9.94 -11.56 10.29
CA GLY A 188 8.78 -10.69 10.48
C GLY A 188 7.52 -11.34 9.93
N GLU A 189 7.47 -11.52 8.61
CA GLU A 189 6.30 -12.03 7.92
C GLU A 189 6.73 -12.95 6.77
N LEU A 190 5.94 -13.98 6.50
CA LEU A 190 6.07 -14.88 5.36
C LEU A 190 4.76 -14.91 4.58
N GLU A 191 4.86 -14.70 3.28
CA GLU A 191 3.74 -14.73 2.36
C GLU A 191 4.00 -15.78 1.28
N ILE A 192 2.95 -16.52 0.90
CA ILE A 192 3.02 -17.58 -0.12
C ILE A 192 2.03 -17.22 -1.21
N TYR A 193 2.51 -17.09 -2.45
CA TYR A 193 1.71 -16.66 -3.57
C TYR A 193 1.39 -17.82 -4.50
N GLU A 194 0.13 -17.89 -4.92
CA GLU A 194 -0.31 -18.81 -5.97
C GLU A 194 0.35 -18.45 -7.31
N ALA A 195 0.80 -19.44 -8.06
CA ALA A 195 1.21 -19.27 -9.43
C ALA A 195 -0.02 -19.15 -10.30
N LEU A 196 0.03 -18.23 -11.25
CA LEU A 196 -0.95 -18.15 -12.29
C LEU A 196 -0.48 -19.05 -13.42
N VAL A 197 -1.12 -20.21 -13.56
CA VAL A 197 -0.83 -21.15 -14.65
C VAL A 197 -1.94 -21.01 -15.69
N GLY A 198 -1.62 -20.26 -16.74
CA GLY A 198 -2.47 -20.06 -17.90
C GLY A 198 -2.05 -18.82 -18.68
N ASP A 199 -2.50 -18.73 -19.92
CA ASP A 199 -2.52 -17.51 -20.75
C ASP A 199 -3.46 -16.44 -20.14
N ASP A 200 -3.43 -16.22 -18.82
CA ASP A 200 -4.16 -15.12 -18.20
C ASP A 200 -3.37 -13.83 -18.46
N GLU A 201 -3.32 -13.50 -19.75
CA GLU A 201 -2.68 -12.34 -20.34
C GLU A 201 -3.12 -11.09 -19.60
N LEU A 202 -4.38 -11.04 -19.15
CA LEU A 202 -4.89 -9.96 -18.32
C LEU A 202 -4.13 -9.83 -17.00
N THR A 203 -3.91 -10.92 -16.27
CA THR A 203 -3.22 -10.84 -14.99
C THR A 203 -1.74 -10.52 -15.17
N ARG A 204 -1.10 -11.06 -16.22
CA ARG A 204 0.26 -10.66 -16.61
C ARG A 204 0.33 -9.15 -16.92
N ILE A 205 -0.63 -8.62 -17.69
CA ILE A 205 -0.73 -7.19 -18.00
C ILE A 205 -0.90 -6.37 -16.72
N ILE A 206 -1.79 -6.78 -15.80
CA ILE A 206 -1.98 -6.06 -14.52
C ILE A 206 -0.66 -6.01 -13.75
N THR A 207 0.04 -7.13 -13.59
CA THR A 207 1.32 -7.17 -12.87
C THR A 207 2.42 -6.35 -13.54
N GLU A 208 2.49 -6.37 -14.88
CA GLU A 208 3.45 -5.57 -15.65
C GLU A 208 3.15 -4.07 -15.51
N MET A 209 1.87 -3.68 -15.58
CA MET A 209 1.44 -2.30 -15.38
C MET A 209 1.70 -1.80 -13.97
N GLU A 210 1.51 -2.63 -12.93
CA GLU A 210 1.86 -2.25 -11.55
C GLU A 210 3.36 -1.98 -11.40
N ARG A 211 4.18 -2.83 -12.02
CA ARG A 211 5.64 -2.69 -12.01
C ARG A 211 6.07 -1.40 -12.71
N GLU A 212 5.53 -1.13 -13.89
CA GLU A 212 5.83 0.09 -14.64
C GLU A 212 5.32 1.35 -13.95
N LEU A 213 4.13 1.30 -13.35
CA LEU A 213 3.61 2.39 -12.52
C LEU A 213 4.55 2.68 -11.34
N GLY A 214 5.06 1.63 -10.68
CA GLY A 214 6.06 1.78 -9.62
C GLY A 214 7.34 2.47 -10.10
N ARG A 215 7.85 2.11 -11.28
CA ARG A 215 9.02 2.75 -11.90
C ARG A 215 8.74 4.21 -12.28
N LEU A 216 7.58 4.49 -12.88
CA LEU A 216 7.17 5.85 -13.25
C LEU A 216 7.04 6.74 -12.03
N ARG A 217 6.46 6.23 -10.92
CA ARG A 217 6.42 6.93 -9.64
C ARG A 217 7.83 7.24 -9.15
N GLN A 218 8.71 6.23 -9.06
CA GLN A 218 10.11 6.45 -8.65
C GLN A 218 10.84 7.47 -9.54
N TYR A 219 10.61 7.43 -10.85
CA TYR A 219 11.19 8.39 -11.79
C TYR A 219 10.62 9.80 -11.58
N ALA A 220 9.31 9.95 -11.41
CA ALA A 220 8.67 11.23 -11.11
C ALA A 220 9.24 11.84 -9.82
N LEU A 221 9.41 11.02 -8.78
CA LEU A 221 10.03 11.45 -7.52
C LEU A 221 11.51 11.85 -7.71
N GLY A 222 12.28 11.04 -8.44
CA GLY A 222 13.70 11.29 -8.70
C GLY A 222 13.95 12.53 -9.57
N VAL A 223 13.07 12.84 -10.51
CA VAL A 223 13.15 14.06 -11.34
C VAL A 223 12.76 15.29 -10.52
N GLY A 224 11.77 15.21 -9.63
CA GLY A 224 11.39 16.30 -8.72
C GLY A 224 12.52 16.73 -7.78
N THR A 225 13.28 15.78 -7.23
CA THR A 225 14.38 16.06 -6.27
C THR A 225 15.59 16.82 -6.85
N ARG A 226 15.75 16.93 -8.17
CA ARG A 226 16.90 17.65 -8.76
C ARG A 226 16.64 19.15 -8.99
N GLY A 227 15.43 19.65 -8.76
CA GLY A 227 15.03 21.03 -9.12
C GLY A 227 15.02 22.06 -7.99
N ALA A 228 14.59 21.68 -6.79
CA ALA A 228 14.53 22.52 -5.59
C ALA A 228 14.19 21.59 -4.42
N GLY A 229 14.49 21.98 -3.17
CA GLY A 229 14.33 21.15 -1.96
C GLY A 229 12.88 20.83 -1.57
N PHE A 230 12.08 20.31 -2.51
CA PHE A 230 10.74 19.81 -2.27
C PHE A 230 10.80 18.36 -1.77
N SER A 231 10.01 18.08 -0.73
CA SER A 231 9.77 16.73 -0.24
C SER A 231 9.22 15.84 -1.37
N SER A 232 9.76 14.63 -1.50
CA SER A 232 9.39 13.63 -2.51
C SER A 232 7.95 13.13 -2.42
N ASP A 233 7.13 13.65 -1.52
CA ASP A 233 5.77 13.14 -1.30
C ASP A 233 4.71 14.03 -1.95
N ILE A 234 5.04 15.28 -2.32
CA ILE A 234 4.10 16.15 -3.05
C ILE A 234 4.28 15.87 -4.55
N PRO A 235 3.19 15.56 -5.29
CA PRO A 235 3.30 15.35 -6.73
C PRO A 235 3.87 16.61 -7.42
N PRO A 236 4.44 16.50 -8.63
CA PRO A 236 5.20 17.57 -9.31
C PRO A 236 4.35 18.78 -9.76
N TYR A 237 3.15 18.96 -9.20
CA TYR A 237 2.42 20.21 -9.37
C TYR A 237 3.30 21.34 -8.83
N GLY A 238 3.49 22.38 -9.64
CA GLY A 238 4.22 23.56 -9.20
C GLY A 238 3.62 24.17 -7.93
N GLU A 239 4.20 25.25 -7.42
CA GLU A 239 3.74 25.88 -6.18
C GLU A 239 2.22 26.08 -6.12
N SER A 240 1.62 25.65 -5.00
CA SER A 240 0.18 25.79 -4.72
C SER A 240 -0.30 27.22 -5.01
N LEU A 241 -1.45 27.34 -5.65
CA LEU A 241 -2.11 28.62 -5.89
C LEU A 241 -2.69 29.22 -4.60
N LEU A 242 -2.71 28.47 -3.50
CA LEU A 242 -3.07 28.98 -2.18
C LEU A 242 -1.86 29.44 -1.37
N ALA A 243 -0.63 29.14 -1.81
CA ALA A 243 0.57 29.43 -1.05
C ALA A 243 0.65 30.92 -0.70
N GLN A 244 0.89 31.22 0.58
CA GLN A 244 0.93 32.59 1.07
C GLN A 244 1.97 33.45 0.34
N ALA A 245 3.11 32.84 -0.03
CA ALA A 245 4.18 33.48 -0.81
C ALA A 245 3.71 34.02 -2.19
N ARG A 246 2.57 33.53 -2.71
CA ARG A 246 1.98 33.97 -3.99
C ARG A 246 0.81 34.92 -3.82
N GLY A 247 0.49 35.31 -2.59
CA GLY A 247 -0.70 36.12 -2.29
C GLY A 247 -1.99 35.31 -2.16
N GLY A 248 -1.90 33.98 -2.06
CA GLY A 248 -3.00 33.17 -1.55
C GLY A 248 -3.15 33.37 -0.03
N GLY A 249 -4.29 32.99 0.53
CA GLY A 249 -4.54 33.19 1.95
C GLY A 249 -5.76 32.47 2.48
N VAL A 250 -5.79 32.24 3.79
CA VAL A 250 -7.01 31.84 4.49
C VAL A 250 -7.84 33.07 4.78
N VAL A 251 -9.12 33.00 4.43
CA VAL A 251 -10.06 34.11 4.54
C VAL A 251 -11.01 33.89 5.72
N ALA A 252 -11.45 32.66 5.93
CA ALA A 252 -12.35 32.28 7.01
C ALA A 252 -12.21 30.80 7.36
N ALA A 253 -12.59 30.44 8.58
CA ALA A 253 -12.74 29.06 9.03
C ALA A 253 -13.97 28.96 9.94
N SER A 254 -14.61 27.79 9.99
CA SER A 254 -15.73 27.52 10.93
C SER A 254 -15.28 27.59 12.38
N SER A 255 -14.11 27.02 12.68
CA SER A 255 -13.51 27.01 14.00
C SER A 255 -11.99 26.74 13.92
N GLU A 256 -11.28 27.10 14.99
CA GLU A 256 -9.87 26.78 15.19
C GLU A 256 -9.67 26.36 16.64
N ALA A 257 -8.81 25.37 16.88
CA ALA A 257 -8.59 24.83 18.21
C ALA A 257 -8.17 25.91 19.22
N THR A 258 -8.87 25.95 20.35
CA THR A 258 -8.64 26.90 21.42
C THR A 258 -8.04 26.24 22.66
N ASP A 259 -7.37 27.02 23.51
CA ASP A 259 -6.92 26.52 24.82
C ASP A 259 -8.15 26.27 25.72
N ALA A 260 -8.50 24.99 25.89
CA ALA A 260 -9.63 24.58 26.71
C ALA A 260 -9.51 25.03 28.18
N GLY A 261 -8.28 25.25 28.68
CA GLY A 261 -8.04 25.76 30.03
C GLY A 261 -8.61 27.17 30.24
N ALA A 262 -8.52 28.03 29.22
CA ALA A 262 -9.02 29.40 29.28
C ALA A 262 -10.56 29.47 29.35
N ARG A 263 -11.27 28.53 28.74
CA ARG A 263 -12.75 28.45 28.82
C ARG A 263 -13.25 28.13 30.22
N ALA A 264 -12.52 27.28 30.95
CA ALA A 264 -12.92 26.86 32.29
C ALA A 264 -12.92 28.03 33.29
N GLU A 265 -12.15 29.08 33.01
CA GLU A 265 -12.03 30.28 33.85
C GLU A 265 -12.95 31.44 33.41
N GLY A 266 -13.84 31.20 32.44
CA GLY A 266 -14.76 32.22 31.91
C GLY A 266 -14.10 33.25 31.00
N GLY A 267 -12.86 33.01 30.57
CA GLY A 267 -12.14 33.81 29.58
C GLY A 267 -12.51 33.43 28.14
N GLU A 268 -12.30 34.37 27.21
CA GLU A 268 -12.32 34.06 25.78
C GLU A 268 -11.14 33.14 25.46
N ALA A 269 -11.44 31.98 24.89
CA ALA A 269 -10.44 30.96 24.64
C ALA A 269 -9.50 31.42 23.51
N ALA A 270 -8.23 31.62 23.83
CA ALA A 270 -7.25 31.99 22.82
C ALA A 270 -7.05 30.84 21.82
N VAL A 271 -7.10 31.16 20.53
CA VAL A 271 -6.74 30.23 19.45
C VAL A 271 -5.29 29.82 19.60
N LEU A 272 -5.03 28.51 19.59
CA LEU A 272 -3.70 27.94 19.64
C LEU A 272 -2.94 28.29 18.36
N PRO A 273 -1.85 29.11 18.41
CA PRO A 273 -1.15 29.56 17.21
C PRO A 273 -0.65 28.42 16.31
N GLN A 274 -0.31 27.29 16.91
CA GLN A 274 0.16 26.11 16.19
C GLN A 274 -0.94 25.41 15.37
N TRP A 275 -2.24 25.60 15.66
CA TRP A 275 -3.34 24.88 15.01
C TRP A 275 -4.24 25.77 14.14
N ARG A 276 -3.68 26.86 13.58
CA ARG A 276 -4.43 27.82 12.78
C ARG A 276 -4.67 27.31 11.37
N ALA A 277 -5.77 27.74 10.77
CA ALA A 277 -6.11 27.43 9.39
C ALA A 277 -5.03 27.92 8.40
N ALA A 278 -4.35 29.05 8.72
CA ALA A 278 -3.24 29.56 7.92
C ALA A 278 -2.08 28.57 7.78
N ASN A 279 -1.93 27.63 8.72
CA ASN A 279 -0.89 26.60 8.70
C ASN A 279 -1.18 25.48 7.70
N LEU A 280 -2.35 25.49 7.04
CA LEU A 280 -2.65 24.58 5.91
C LEU A 280 -2.00 25.03 4.60
N ILE A 281 -1.45 26.23 4.52
CA ILE A 281 -0.94 26.82 3.26
C ILE A 281 0.44 27.44 3.44
N ASP A 282 1.15 27.06 4.50
CA ASP A 282 2.46 27.61 4.85
C ASP A 282 3.61 26.86 4.16
N GLY A 283 3.30 25.75 3.48
CA GLY A 283 4.27 24.93 2.76
C GLY A 283 5.15 24.06 3.66
N LEU A 284 4.83 23.96 4.95
CA LEU A 284 5.57 23.13 5.91
C LEU A 284 4.79 21.83 6.14
N ILE A 285 5.40 20.70 5.80
CA ILE A 285 4.83 19.38 6.09
C ILE A 285 5.31 18.92 7.47
N SER A 286 4.39 18.47 8.31
CA SER A 286 4.72 17.75 9.54
C SER A 286 5.41 16.42 9.23
N THR A 287 6.68 16.26 9.63
CA THR A 287 7.31 14.94 9.72
C THR A 287 7.48 14.52 11.20
N PRO A 288 7.33 13.22 11.53
CA PRO A 288 7.43 12.75 12.92
C PRO A 288 8.76 13.05 13.63
N ASN A 289 9.84 13.32 12.87
CA ASN A 289 11.20 13.43 13.38
C ASN A 289 11.78 14.85 13.34
N GLU A 290 11.05 15.84 12.82
CA GLU A 290 11.54 17.21 12.72
C GLU A 290 11.47 17.96 14.06
N GLU A 291 12.46 18.82 14.29
CA GLU A 291 12.53 19.64 15.49
C GLU A 291 11.33 20.61 15.58
N PRO A 292 10.81 20.88 16.80
CA PRO A 292 9.59 21.65 17.01
C PRO A 292 9.52 23.02 16.35
N GLN A 293 10.66 23.66 16.12
CA GLN A 293 10.71 25.02 15.60
C GLN A 293 10.55 25.14 14.08
N HIS A 294 10.49 24.02 13.34
CA HIS A 294 10.44 24.02 11.87
C HIS A 294 9.23 23.32 11.25
N ALA A 295 8.38 22.69 12.06
CA ALA A 295 7.21 21.96 11.59
C ALA A 295 5.91 22.75 11.82
N SER A 296 5.10 22.89 10.77
CA SER A 296 3.68 23.26 10.90
C SER A 296 2.93 22.11 11.56
N PHE A 297 2.01 22.40 12.48
CA PHE A 297 1.12 21.37 13.01
C PHE A 297 -0.09 21.16 12.09
N GLY A 298 -0.29 22.04 11.10
CA GLY A 298 -1.49 22.14 10.30
C GLY A 298 -2.62 22.85 11.03
N TRP A 299 -3.85 22.48 10.71
CA TRP A 299 -5.08 23.03 11.30
C TRP A 299 -5.80 21.98 12.14
N SER A 300 -6.40 22.44 13.24
CA SER A 300 -7.35 21.67 14.04
C SER A 300 -8.60 22.50 14.25
N SER A 301 -9.76 21.90 14.04
CA SER A 301 -11.03 22.49 14.46
C SER A 301 -11.17 22.49 15.99
N ASP A 302 -12.16 23.21 16.49
CA ASP A 302 -12.54 23.24 17.90
C ASP A 302 -13.69 22.26 18.22
N ALA A 303 -14.34 21.72 17.18
CA ALA A 303 -15.45 20.77 17.28
C ALA A 303 -15.34 19.66 16.22
N ALA A 304 -15.96 18.51 16.48
CA ALA A 304 -15.97 17.40 15.53
C ALA A 304 -16.92 17.67 14.35
N PRO A 305 -16.49 17.34 13.12
CA PRO A 305 -17.33 17.51 11.95
C PRO A 305 -18.48 16.51 11.93
N SER A 306 -19.62 16.94 11.39
CA SER A 306 -20.74 16.06 11.04
C SER A 306 -21.34 16.49 9.71
N GLU A 307 -22.10 15.62 9.05
CA GLU A 307 -22.73 15.96 7.77
C GLU A 307 -23.71 17.16 7.89
N SER A 308 -24.35 17.33 9.04
CA SER A 308 -25.23 18.48 9.31
C SER A 308 -24.50 19.74 9.77
N ALA A 309 -23.27 19.61 10.25
CA ALA A 309 -22.44 20.71 10.75
C ALA A 309 -20.98 20.42 10.40
N PRO A 310 -20.60 20.59 9.12
CA PRO A 310 -19.24 20.33 8.68
C PRO A 310 -18.30 21.42 9.21
N GLU A 311 -17.06 21.05 9.48
CA GLU A 311 -16.00 22.02 9.67
C GLU A 311 -15.48 22.46 8.31
N TRP A 312 -15.10 23.72 8.16
CA TRP A 312 -14.72 24.26 6.86
C TRP A 312 -13.66 25.34 6.95
N VAL A 313 -12.87 25.47 5.88
CA VAL A 313 -11.88 26.53 5.68
C VAL A 313 -12.08 27.12 4.28
N VAL A 314 -12.10 28.45 4.19
CA VAL A 314 -12.19 29.21 2.93
C VAL A 314 -10.85 29.85 2.63
N PHE A 315 -10.36 29.59 1.43
CA PHE A 315 -9.10 30.08 0.90
C PHE A 315 -9.35 31.05 -0.25
N GLN A 316 -8.53 32.09 -0.34
CA GLN A 316 -8.39 32.93 -1.52
C GLN A 316 -7.28 32.37 -2.40
N VAL A 317 -7.59 32.20 -3.68
CA VAL A 317 -6.61 31.82 -4.71
C VAL A 317 -5.76 33.03 -5.05
N ALA A 318 -4.44 32.83 -5.17
CA ALA A 318 -3.48 33.86 -5.55
C ALA A 318 -3.82 34.53 -6.89
N GLY A 319 -3.58 35.84 -6.97
CA GLY A 319 -3.80 36.66 -8.16
C GLY A 319 -4.99 37.63 -8.05
N GLU A 320 -5.13 38.52 -9.03
CA GLU A 320 -6.15 39.59 -9.02
C GLU A 320 -7.55 39.11 -9.46
N GLY A 321 -7.67 37.92 -10.06
CA GLY A 321 -8.92 37.43 -10.64
C GLY A 321 -9.09 35.91 -10.57
N PRO A 322 -10.25 35.40 -11.03
CA PRO A 322 -10.53 33.97 -11.08
C PRO A 322 -9.45 33.20 -11.86
N THR A 323 -9.09 32.04 -11.34
CA THR A 323 -8.06 31.17 -11.89
C THR A 323 -8.64 29.77 -12.10
N VAL A 324 -8.34 29.15 -13.24
CA VAL A 324 -8.72 27.75 -13.48
C VAL A 324 -7.85 26.81 -12.66
N ILE A 325 -8.52 25.96 -11.88
CA ILE A 325 -7.96 24.86 -11.09
C ILE A 325 -8.65 23.54 -11.48
N ASP A 326 -7.95 22.43 -11.33
CA ASP A 326 -8.44 21.08 -11.68
C ASP A 326 -7.89 20.00 -10.74
N ALA A 327 -7.16 20.44 -9.70
CA ALA A 327 -6.58 19.56 -8.72
C ALA A 327 -6.43 20.23 -7.36
N ALA A 328 -6.47 19.41 -6.32
CA ALA A 328 -6.07 19.78 -4.97
C ALA A 328 -5.22 18.66 -4.36
N VAL A 329 -4.37 19.01 -3.40
CA VAL A 329 -3.67 18.05 -2.55
C VAL A 329 -4.08 18.32 -1.11
N VAL A 330 -4.48 17.28 -0.40
CA VAL A 330 -4.73 17.31 1.04
C VAL A 330 -3.69 16.42 1.69
N ASP A 331 -2.87 16.96 2.59
CA ASP A 331 -1.96 16.20 3.42
C ASP A 331 -2.58 16.00 4.80
N THR A 332 -2.75 14.73 5.20
CA THR A 332 -3.31 14.37 6.51
C THR A 332 -2.23 14.23 7.59
N ARG A 333 -0.94 14.43 7.28
CA ARG A 333 0.14 14.41 8.27
C ARG A 333 0.03 15.61 9.20
N THR A 334 -0.20 15.34 10.47
CA THR A 334 -0.14 16.33 11.54
C THR A 334 0.91 15.91 12.56
N ARG A 335 1.28 16.84 13.44
CA ARG A 335 2.22 16.56 14.52
C ARG A 335 1.60 15.81 15.69
N ASP A 336 0.28 15.65 15.67
CA ASP A 336 -0.42 14.92 16.71
C ASP A 336 -0.09 13.43 16.59
N PRO A 337 0.51 12.79 17.62
CA PRO A 337 0.78 11.36 17.57
C PRO A 337 -0.51 10.53 17.46
N TRP A 338 -1.67 11.13 17.75
CA TRP A 338 -3.01 10.55 17.57
C TRP A 338 -3.69 11.03 16.29
N GLY A 339 -2.96 11.68 15.38
CA GLY A 339 -3.48 12.27 14.15
C GLY A 339 -4.29 11.30 13.30
N MET A 340 -3.96 10.01 13.31
CA MET A 340 -4.71 8.97 12.56
C MET A 340 -6.19 8.88 12.96
N MET A 341 -6.55 9.08 14.23
CA MET A 341 -7.95 9.07 14.67
C MET A 341 -8.65 10.42 14.46
N ARG A 342 -7.86 11.50 14.38
CA ARG A 342 -8.32 12.89 14.27
C ARG A 342 -8.28 13.42 12.84
N GLY A 343 -7.73 12.67 11.90
CA GLY A 343 -7.66 13.04 10.49
C GLY A 343 -9.04 13.13 9.86
N ALA A 344 -9.17 14.03 8.89
CA ALA A 344 -10.34 14.10 8.03
C ALA A 344 -10.54 12.77 7.29
N ARG A 345 -11.76 12.24 7.32
CA ARG A 345 -12.16 11.03 6.58
C ARG A 345 -12.94 11.40 5.33
N GLU A 346 -14.01 12.17 5.45
CA GLU A 346 -14.76 12.62 4.28
C GLU A 346 -14.62 14.12 4.11
N ILE A 347 -14.34 14.55 2.88
CA ILE A 347 -14.19 15.96 2.53
C ILE A 347 -15.00 16.30 1.28
N GLU A 348 -15.36 17.57 1.16
CA GLU A 348 -15.95 18.14 -0.04
C GLU A 348 -15.20 19.43 -0.41
N LEU A 349 -14.97 19.63 -1.70
CA LEU A 349 -14.41 20.87 -2.23
C LEU A 349 -15.48 21.61 -3.03
N SER A 350 -15.49 22.93 -2.86
CA SER A 350 -16.31 23.84 -3.67
C SER A 350 -15.55 25.11 -4.02
N THR A 351 -16.00 25.81 -5.06
CA THR A 351 -15.39 27.07 -5.51
C THR A 351 -16.42 28.19 -5.61
N SER A 352 -15.94 29.43 -5.53
CA SER A 352 -16.71 30.61 -5.88
C SER A 352 -15.85 31.58 -6.69
N ILE A 353 -16.50 32.34 -7.58
CA ILE A 353 -15.90 33.48 -8.31
C ILE A 353 -16.54 34.81 -7.91
N GLU A 354 -17.58 34.80 -7.07
CA GLU A 354 -18.35 35.98 -6.66
C GLU A 354 -17.92 36.53 -5.29
N GLY A 355 -17.79 35.66 -4.27
CA GLY A 355 -17.38 36.07 -2.93
C GLY A 355 -16.93 34.93 -2.03
N GLN A 356 -16.32 35.29 -0.89
CA GLN A 356 -15.88 34.35 0.16
C GLN A 356 -17.04 33.63 0.87
N ASP A 357 -18.28 34.09 0.69
CA ASP A 357 -19.49 33.52 1.30
C ASP A 357 -20.33 32.73 0.27
N GLY A 358 -19.86 32.65 -0.98
CA GLY A 358 -20.54 31.98 -2.09
C GLY A 358 -21.18 32.97 -3.09
N PRO A 359 -22.05 32.48 -4.01
CA PRO A 359 -22.52 31.10 -4.14
C PRO A 359 -21.39 30.09 -4.40
N TRP A 360 -21.56 28.88 -3.86
CA TRP A 360 -20.59 27.79 -3.95
C TRP A 360 -20.98 26.77 -5.02
N LYS A 361 -20.02 26.42 -5.88
CA LYS A 361 -20.14 25.32 -6.85
C LYS A 361 -19.33 24.13 -6.34
N ALA A 362 -19.99 23.00 -6.09
CA ALA A 362 -19.31 21.77 -5.69
C ALA A 362 -18.39 21.25 -6.81
N LEU A 363 -17.18 20.86 -6.44
CA LEU A 363 -16.20 20.21 -7.32
C LEU A 363 -16.23 18.69 -7.16
N GLY A 364 -16.43 18.21 -5.94
CA GLY A 364 -16.47 16.79 -5.63
C GLY A 364 -16.47 16.52 -4.12
N ARG A 365 -16.69 15.25 -3.79
CA ARG A 365 -16.61 14.68 -2.44
C ARG A 365 -15.66 13.48 -2.49
N TRP A 366 -14.79 13.36 -1.48
CA TRP A 366 -13.80 12.30 -1.40
C TRP A 366 -13.80 11.67 -0.01
N GLU A 367 -13.53 10.36 0.03
CA GLU A 367 -13.19 9.63 1.26
C GLU A 367 -11.67 9.43 1.26
N LEU A 368 -11.02 9.89 2.32
CA LEU A 368 -9.60 9.73 2.62
C LEU A 368 -9.45 8.48 3.50
N ASP A 369 -8.36 7.76 3.29
CA ASP A 369 -7.96 6.67 4.17
C ASP A 369 -7.25 7.21 5.43
N ALA A 370 -7.11 6.36 6.45
CA ALA A 370 -6.50 6.74 7.72
C ALA A 370 -4.96 6.82 7.67
N GLU A 371 -4.34 6.47 6.53
CA GLU A 371 -2.89 6.50 6.41
C GLU A 371 -2.40 7.95 6.25
N PRO A 372 -1.48 8.42 7.10
CA PRO A 372 -1.01 9.79 7.03
C PRO A 372 -0.26 10.04 5.72
N GLY A 373 -0.61 11.11 5.01
CA GLY A 373 0.13 11.56 3.85
C GLY A 373 -0.67 12.43 2.89
N PRO A 374 -0.03 12.85 1.79
CA PRO A 374 -0.69 13.63 0.76
C PRO A 374 -1.66 12.76 -0.05
N ARG A 375 -2.81 13.32 -0.39
CA ARG A 375 -3.84 12.73 -1.24
C ARG A 375 -4.16 13.73 -2.35
N LEU A 376 -3.99 13.27 -3.59
CA LEU A 376 -4.31 14.05 -4.77
C LEU A 376 -5.80 13.90 -5.10
N LEU A 377 -6.48 15.02 -5.19
CA LEU A 377 -7.89 15.14 -5.55
C LEU A 377 -7.96 15.76 -6.95
N ARG A 378 -8.64 15.09 -7.88
CA ARG A 378 -8.88 15.57 -9.24
C ARG A 378 -10.35 15.87 -9.44
N PHE A 379 -10.63 16.93 -10.18
CA PHE A 379 -12.00 17.33 -10.52
C PHE A 379 -11.98 18.03 -11.90
N PRO A 380 -13.14 18.14 -12.59
CA PRO A 380 -13.22 18.90 -13.83
C PRO A 380 -12.73 20.33 -13.62
N ALA A 381 -12.01 20.87 -14.60
CA ALA A 381 -11.48 22.23 -14.54
C ALA A 381 -12.56 23.25 -14.17
N ALA A 382 -12.27 24.07 -13.16
CA ALA A 382 -13.20 25.02 -12.60
C ALA A 382 -12.50 26.35 -12.35
N GLU A 383 -13.19 27.45 -12.64
CA GLU A 383 -12.74 28.78 -12.22
C GLU A 383 -12.96 28.93 -10.71
N ALA A 384 -11.95 29.46 -10.04
CA ALA A 384 -11.96 29.73 -8.62
C ALA A 384 -11.26 31.05 -8.33
N ARG A 385 -11.93 31.91 -7.56
CA ARG A 385 -11.28 32.98 -6.80
C ARG A 385 -11.23 32.62 -5.32
N TRP A 386 -12.23 31.89 -4.85
CA TRP A 386 -12.27 31.27 -3.53
C TRP A 386 -12.44 29.77 -3.66
N VAL A 387 -11.79 29.03 -2.76
CA VAL A 387 -11.94 27.59 -2.59
C VAL A 387 -12.40 27.33 -1.17
N ARG A 388 -13.41 26.49 -1.00
CA ARG A 388 -13.86 26.03 0.31
C ARG A 388 -13.61 24.54 0.45
N LEU A 389 -12.89 24.18 1.49
CA LEU A 389 -12.71 22.80 1.95
C LEU A 389 -13.68 22.55 3.10
N ASN A 390 -14.60 21.62 2.91
CA ASN A 390 -15.49 21.11 3.95
C ASN A 390 -14.95 19.75 4.42
N VAL A 391 -14.86 19.58 5.72
CA VAL A 391 -14.59 18.29 6.37
C VAL A 391 -15.90 17.80 6.97
N LEU A 392 -16.39 16.69 6.43
CA LEU A 392 -17.72 16.13 6.71
C LEU A 392 -17.68 15.09 7.84
N SER A 393 -16.56 14.37 7.97
CA SER A 393 -16.35 13.35 9.01
C SER A 393 -14.86 13.16 9.33
N SER A 394 -14.56 12.49 10.46
CA SER A 394 -13.21 12.11 10.89
C SER A 394 -13.06 10.59 11.01
N HIS A 395 -11.83 10.09 11.14
CA HIS A 395 -11.55 8.65 11.30
C HIS A 395 -11.89 8.05 12.68
N GLY A 396 -12.46 8.83 13.61
CA GLY A 396 -12.88 8.32 14.91
C GLY A 396 -12.90 9.32 16.06
N SER A 397 -12.49 10.58 15.81
CA SER A 397 -12.55 11.65 16.81
C SER A 397 -13.93 12.26 16.89
N ASP A 398 -14.51 12.26 18.09
CA ASP A 398 -15.77 12.92 18.44
C ASP A 398 -15.59 14.34 19.00
N ARG A 399 -14.35 14.84 19.05
CA ARG A 399 -14.02 16.16 19.62
C ARG A 399 -13.64 17.22 18.60
N TYR A 400 -12.83 16.86 17.62
CA TYR A 400 -12.30 17.77 16.60
C TYR A 400 -11.67 16.98 15.45
N VAL A 401 -11.37 17.67 14.36
CA VAL A 401 -10.68 17.12 13.19
C VAL A 401 -9.42 17.93 12.88
N GLN A 402 -8.43 17.27 12.29
CA GLN A 402 -7.16 17.88 11.92
C GLN A 402 -6.78 17.60 10.47
N LEU A 403 -6.01 18.53 9.89
CA LEU A 403 -5.40 18.43 8.57
C LEU A 403 -4.00 19.06 8.61
N GLY A 404 -3.07 18.51 7.85
CA GLY A 404 -1.68 18.96 7.79
C GLY A 404 -1.49 20.14 6.85
N GLU A 405 -1.65 19.90 5.55
CA GLU A 405 -1.44 20.90 4.48
C GLU A 405 -2.55 20.77 3.44
N PHE A 406 -2.87 21.86 2.76
CA PHE A 406 -3.85 21.91 1.67
C PHE A 406 -3.36 22.81 0.53
N GLY A 407 -3.35 22.27 -0.69
CA GLY A 407 -2.99 23.03 -1.88
C GLY A 407 -4.00 22.87 -2.99
N VAL A 408 -4.13 23.90 -3.83
CA VAL A 408 -4.86 23.79 -5.12
C VAL A 408 -3.93 24.14 -6.26
N TYR A 409 -4.13 23.46 -7.38
CA TYR A 409 -3.20 23.49 -8.49
C TYR A 409 -3.96 23.62 -9.81
N ARG A 410 -3.22 24.13 -10.78
CA ARG A 410 -3.55 24.00 -12.19
C ARG A 410 -2.67 22.92 -12.77
N VAL A 411 -3.24 21.82 -13.23
CA VAL A 411 -2.56 20.91 -14.15
C VAL A 411 -2.50 21.66 -15.46
N ALA A 412 -1.32 22.13 -15.81
CA ALA A 412 -1.05 22.36 -17.22
C ALA A 412 -0.73 20.98 -17.80
N PRO A 413 -1.63 20.34 -18.57
CA PRO A 413 -1.33 19.05 -19.20
C PRO A 413 -0.06 19.12 -20.07
N GLU A 414 0.31 20.31 -20.55
CA GLU A 414 1.55 20.55 -21.29
C GLU A 414 2.82 20.59 -20.43
N ARG A 415 2.72 20.80 -19.11
CA ARG A 415 3.89 20.95 -18.21
C ARG A 415 4.17 19.75 -17.33
N ASP A 416 3.25 18.79 -17.23
CA ASP A 416 3.45 17.55 -16.48
C ASP A 416 2.94 16.32 -17.26
N PRO A 417 3.56 16.01 -18.41
CA PRO A 417 3.20 14.83 -19.18
C PRO A 417 3.42 13.53 -18.39
N LEU A 418 4.35 13.53 -17.43
CA LEU A 418 4.68 12.36 -16.63
C LEU A 418 3.63 12.08 -15.55
N GLY A 419 3.19 13.10 -14.79
CA GLY A 419 2.10 12.95 -13.82
C GLY A 419 0.76 12.62 -14.49
N GLY A 420 0.51 13.16 -15.69
CA GLY A 420 -0.61 12.75 -16.53
C GLY A 420 -0.57 11.25 -16.86
N LEU A 421 0.61 10.73 -17.27
CA LEU A 421 0.81 9.33 -17.60
C LEU A 421 0.64 8.39 -16.38
N VAL A 422 1.21 8.76 -15.23
CA VAL A 422 1.05 7.99 -13.97
C VAL A 422 -0.42 7.79 -13.62
N LEU A 423 -1.22 8.84 -13.73
CA LEU A 423 -2.66 8.79 -13.46
C LEU A 423 -3.44 7.94 -14.46
N GLU A 424 -3.09 8.04 -15.75
CA GLU A 424 -3.70 7.19 -16.78
C GLU A 424 -3.46 5.72 -16.47
N TYR A 425 -2.23 5.36 -16.08
CA TYR A 425 -1.87 4.01 -15.68
C TYR A 425 -2.66 3.54 -14.45
N GLU A 426 -2.80 4.37 -13.41
CA GLU A 426 -3.58 4.04 -12.21
C GLU A 426 -5.06 3.76 -12.52
N ASN A 427 -5.67 4.58 -13.37
CA ASN A 427 -7.05 4.40 -13.79
C ASN A 427 -7.25 3.12 -14.61
N ILE A 428 -6.35 2.85 -15.57
CA ILE A 428 -6.38 1.61 -16.36
C ILE A 428 -6.23 0.42 -15.42
N LEU A 429 -5.27 0.46 -14.49
CA LEU A 429 -5.02 -0.62 -13.54
C LEU A 429 -6.26 -0.92 -12.69
N THR A 430 -6.91 0.12 -12.18
CA THR A 430 -8.13 0.00 -11.38
C THR A 430 -9.26 -0.66 -12.18
N ASN A 431 -9.44 -0.26 -13.45
CA ASN A 431 -10.47 -0.85 -14.30
C ASN A 431 -10.17 -2.31 -14.64
N LEU A 432 -8.91 -2.66 -14.95
CA LEU A 432 -8.50 -4.04 -15.22
C LEU A 432 -8.73 -4.93 -14.00
N LYS A 433 -8.40 -4.46 -12.80
CA LYS A 433 -8.67 -5.19 -11.54
C LYS A 433 -10.17 -5.43 -11.31
N ARG A 434 -11.01 -4.42 -11.57
CA ARG A 434 -12.49 -4.60 -11.49
C ARG A 434 -12.98 -5.62 -12.51
N TYR A 435 -12.47 -5.57 -13.73
CA TYR A 435 -12.83 -6.53 -14.78
C TYR A 435 -12.44 -7.96 -14.37
N GLN A 436 -11.21 -8.15 -13.87
CA GLN A 436 -10.73 -9.43 -13.35
C GLN A 436 -11.63 -9.96 -12.21
N ALA A 437 -11.98 -9.12 -11.24
CA ALA A 437 -12.86 -9.50 -10.13
C ALA A 437 -14.27 -9.90 -10.61
N GLY A 438 -14.81 -9.19 -11.62
CA GLY A 438 -16.10 -9.52 -12.23
C GLY A 438 -16.07 -10.83 -13.03
N ALA A 439 -14.98 -11.08 -13.76
CA ALA A 439 -14.79 -12.31 -14.52
C ALA A 439 -14.70 -13.53 -13.60
N LEU A 440 -13.95 -13.45 -12.50
CA LEU A 440 -13.85 -14.52 -11.51
C LEU A 440 -15.21 -14.83 -10.85
N SER A 441 -15.97 -13.79 -10.49
CA SER A 441 -17.31 -13.95 -9.90
C SER A 441 -18.30 -14.64 -10.85
N ALA A 442 -18.15 -14.48 -12.16
CA ALA A 442 -19.01 -15.13 -13.15
C ALA A 442 -18.69 -16.63 -13.35
N VAL A 443 -17.45 -17.05 -13.09
CA VAL A 443 -17.04 -18.46 -13.18
C VAL A 443 -17.53 -19.25 -11.96
N ASP A 444 -17.56 -18.62 -10.78
CA ASP A 444 -18.02 -19.25 -9.53
C ASP A 444 -19.54 -19.27 -9.36
N ALA A 445 -20.29 -18.58 -10.23
CA ALA A 445 -21.74 -18.67 -10.28
C ALA A 445 -22.15 -20.05 -10.79
N GLU A 446 -22.32 -21.00 -9.87
CA GLU A 446 -22.83 -22.33 -10.15
C GLU A 446 -24.15 -22.19 -10.95
N PRO A 447 -24.27 -22.85 -12.11
CA PRO A 447 -25.48 -22.72 -12.94
C PRO A 447 -26.68 -23.10 -12.08
N ALA A 448 -27.67 -22.21 -12.03
CA ALA A 448 -28.88 -22.43 -11.26
C ALA A 448 -29.44 -23.84 -11.60
N PRO A 449 -29.78 -24.65 -10.58
CA PRO A 449 -30.28 -25.99 -10.83
C PRO A 449 -31.48 -25.90 -11.79
N PRO A 450 -31.58 -26.82 -12.77
CA PRO A 450 -32.63 -26.75 -13.77
C PRO A 450 -33.99 -26.70 -13.07
N THR A 451 -34.78 -25.67 -13.39
CA THR A 451 -36.13 -25.53 -12.88
C THR A 451 -36.90 -26.80 -13.24
N PRO A 452 -37.50 -27.52 -12.27
CA PRO A 452 -38.24 -28.74 -12.59
C PRO A 452 -39.37 -28.40 -13.57
N SER A 453 -39.36 -29.04 -14.74
CA SER A 453 -40.46 -28.97 -15.69
C SER A 453 -41.70 -29.55 -15.03
N GLY A 454 -42.70 -28.69 -14.80
CA GLY A 454 -44.00 -29.09 -14.26
C GLY A 454 -44.73 -30.06 -15.20
N PRO A 455 -45.61 -30.92 -14.64
CA PRO A 455 -46.34 -31.95 -15.37
C PRO A 455 -47.36 -31.41 -16.38
#